data_AF-A0A4Q9L6N9-F1
#
_entry.id   AF-A0A4Q9L6N9-F1
#
_cell.length_a   1.000
_cell.length_b   1.000
_cell.length_c   1.000
_cell.angle_alpha   90.00
_cell.angle_beta   90.00
_cell.angle_gamma   90.00
#
_symmetry.space_group_name_H-M   'P 1'
#
loop_
_entity.id
_entity.type
_entity.pdbx_description
1 polymer ?
#
loop_
_entity_poly.entity_id
_entity_poly.type
_entity_poly.pdbx_seq_one_letter_code
_entity_poly.pdbx_strand_id
1 'polypeptide(L)'
;MIVIGMLKTKYTDFETEIFGVNTHFRVLETSTHLFIYISQNAPETVLYTSIISDFLYSRKIKKDHKHVVFCSLKEPQHLSKVTLTLLHLLS
;
A
#
# COMPACT_ATOMS: atom_id res chain seq x y z
N MET A 1 19.55 -17.77 1.64
CA MET A 1 20.04 -16.86 0.58
C MET A 1 19.23 -17.15 -0.67
N ILE A 2 18.26 -16.30 -1.02
CA ILE A 2 17.46 -16.49 -2.25
C ILE A 2 18.07 -15.59 -3.32
N VAL A 3 18.63 -16.21 -4.36
CA VAL A 3 19.10 -15.51 -5.56
C VAL A 3 17.95 -15.50 -6.55
N ILE A 4 17.42 -14.32 -6.87
CA ILE A 4 16.40 -14.13 -7.91
C ILE A 4 17.09 -13.37 -9.05
N GLY A 5 17.23 -14.03 -10.21
CA GLY A 5 17.88 -13.46 -11.40
C GLY A 5 17.23 -12.14 -11.82
N MET A 6 18.07 -11.14 -12.11
CA MET A 6 17.86 -9.81 -12.73
C MET A 6 16.43 -9.24 -12.92
N LEU A 7 15.51 -9.47 -12.00
CA LEU A 7 14.22 -8.76 -11.90
C LEU A 7 14.38 -7.77 -10.75
N LYS A 8 14.58 -6.49 -11.09
CA LYS A 8 14.75 -5.40 -10.11
C LYS A 8 13.52 -5.33 -9.21
N THR A 9 13.60 -6.01 -8.08
CA THR A 9 12.64 -5.91 -6.99
C THR A 9 12.96 -4.62 -6.24
N LYS A 10 11.96 -3.77 -6.05
CA LYS A 10 12.11 -2.54 -5.24
C LYS A 10 11.32 -2.68 -3.96
N TYR A 11 11.96 -2.37 -2.86
CA TYR A 11 11.32 -2.29 -1.56
C TYR A 11 11.34 -0.84 -1.08
N THR A 12 10.19 -0.36 -0.62
CA THR A 12 10.05 0.96 0.00
C THR A 12 9.34 0.79 1.34
N ASP A 13 9.91 1.35 2.39
CA ASP A 13 9.36 1.36 3.74
C ASP A 13 9.37 2.80 4.22
N PHE A 14 8.22 3.29 4.69
CA PHE A 14 8.10 4.63 5.21
C PHE A 14 6.92 4.75 6.15
N GLU A 15 7.03 5.76 7.02
CA GLU A 15 5.99 6.16 7.93
C GLU A 15 5.57 7.59 7.58
N THR A 16 4.28 7.85 7.65
CA THR A 16 3.72 9.20 7.49
C THR A 16 2.53 9.36 8.41
N GLU A 17 2.28 10.59 8.84
CA GLU A 17 1.06 10.94 9.55
C GLU A 17 -0.05 11.27 8.55
N ILE A 18 -1.21 10.64 8.71
CA ILE A 18 -2.42 10.90 7.92
C ILE A 18 -3.51 11.32 8.90
N PHE A 19 -3.84 12.62 8.92
CA PHE A 19 -4.83 13.22 9.84
C PHE A 19 -4.58 12.87 11.33
N GLY A 20 -3.36 13.00 11.82
CA GLY A 20 -3.03 12.65 13.21
C GLY A 20 -2.80 11.15 13.44
N VAL A 21 -2.95 10.31 12.42
CA VAL A 21 -2.71 8.86 12.52
C VAL A 21 -1.40 8.48 11.86
N ASN A 22 -0.45 8.00 12.67
CA ASN A 22 0.77 7.39 12.15
C ASN A 22 0.43 6.14 11.34
N THR A 23 0.82 6.19 10.08
CA THR A 23 0.55 5.17 9.08
C THR A 23 1.85 4.66 8.51
N HIS A 24 2.05 3.35 8.64
CA HIS A 24 3.22 2.65 8.12
C HIS A 24 2.86 2.03 6.79
N PHE A 25 3.67 2.32 5.78
CA PHE A 25 3.54 1.76 4.45
C PHE A 25 4.78 0.96 4.09
N ARG A 26 4.56 -0.27 3.64
CA ARG A 26 5.62 -1.09 3.03
C ARG A 26 5.18 -1.52 1.65
N VAL A 27 6.01 -1.28 0.67
CA VAL A 27 5.72 -1.56 -0.73
C VAL A 27 6.82 -2.41 -1.31
N LEU A 28 6.45 -3.58 -1.82
CA LEU A 28 7.33 -4.47 -2.56
C LEU A 28 6.86 -4.51 -4.02
N GLU A 29 7.63 -3.91 -4.90
CA GLU A 29 7.42 -3.95 -6.35
C GLU A 29 8.30 -5.04 -6.94
N THR A 30 7.69 -5.98 -7.63
CA THR A 30 8.35 -7.00 -8.45
C THR A 30 8.08 -6.69 -9.93
N SER A 31 8.55 -7.54 -10.84
CA SER A 31 8.25 -7.39 -12.27
C SER A 31 6.81 -7.68 -12.68
N THR A 32 6.01 -8.27 -11.78
CA THR A 32 4.65 -8.75 -12.08
C THR A 32 3.62 -8.36 -11.04
N HIS A 33 4.06 -8.11 -9.81
CA HIS A 33 3.21 -7.83 -8.67
C HIS A 33 3.69 -6.60 -7.91
N LEU A 34 2.74 -5.89 -7.34
CA LEU A 34 2.95 -4.87 -6.34
C LEU A 34 2.25 -5.32 -5.05
N PHE A 35 3.04 -5.51 -4.00
CA PHE A 35 2.53 -5.80 -2.67
C PHE A 35 2.56 -4.52 -1.85
N ILE A 36 1.40 -4.09 -1.35
CA ILE A 36 1.27 -2.93 -0.47
C ILE A 36 0.84 -3.44 0.90
N TYR A 37 1.60 -3.11 1.94
CA TYR A 37 1.22 -3.31 3.32
C TYR A 37 0.96 -1.96 3.96
N ILE A 38 -0.19 -1.83 4.61
CA ILE A 38 -0.62 -0.63 5.31
C ILE A 38 -0.89 -1.00 6.76
N SER A 39 -0.29 -0.31 7.70
CA SER A 39 -0.55 -0.48 9.13
C SER A 39 -0.89 0.86 9.76
N GLN A 40 -2.06 0.92 10.39
CA GLN A 40 -2.52 2.07 11.15
C GLN A 40 -2.80 1.62 12.57
N ASN A 41 -2.14 2.25 13.54
CA ASN A 41 -2.42 2.00 14.96
C ASN A 41 -3.51 2.93 15.49
N ALA A 42 -4.63 3.02 14.77
CA ALA A 42 -5.79 3.82 15.14
C ALA A 42 -7.05 2.95 15.21
N PRO A 43 -8.05 3.31 16.04
CA PRO A 43 -9.34 2.63 16.09
C PRO A 43 -10.07 2.72 14.74
N GLU A 44 -10.07 3.91 14.15
CA GLU A 44 -10.65 4.16 12.83
C GLU A 44 -9.59 4.12 11.74
N THR A 45 -9.97 3.58 10.58
CA THR A 45 -9.10 3.57 9.40
C THR A 45 -9.26 4.86 8.61
N VAL A 46 -8.20 5.67 8.62
CA VAL A 46 -8.14 6.93 7.88
C VAL A 46 -7.25 6.72 6.66
N LEU A 47 -7.82 6.07 5.64
CA LEU A 47 -7.16 5.89 4.36
C LEU A 47 -7.84 6.79 3.33
N TYR A 48 -7.19 7.90 3.02
CA TYR A 48 -7.68 8.82 2.02
C TYR A 48 -7.08 8.49 0.65
N THR A 49 -7.96 8.38 -0.33
CA THR A 49 -7.66 7.96 -1.69
C THR A 49 -6.58 8.85 -2.31
N SER A 50 -6.64 10.17 -2.12
CA SER A 50 -5.67 11.10 -2.70
C SER A 50 -4.24 10.93 -2.19
N ILE A 51 -4.01 10.76 -0.88
CA ILE A 51 -2.65 10.62 -0.32
C ILE A 51 -1.98 9.34 -0.83
N ILE A 52 -2.74 8.24 -0.85
CA ILE A 52 -2.26 6.97 -1.38
C ILE A 52 -2.06 7.09 -2.91
N SER A 53 -2.97 7.75 -3.63
CA SER A 53 -2.84 8.03 -5.07
C SER A 53 -1.57 8.80 -5.38
N ASP A 54 -1.35 9.93 -4.71
CA ASP A 54 -0.22 10.82 -4.92
C ASP A 54 1.09 10.08 -4.62
N PHE A 55 1.09 9.24 -3.59
CA PHE A 55 2.22 8.36 -3.30
C PHE A 55 2.45 7.35 -4.44
N LEU A 56 1.45 6.59 -4.84
CA LEU A 56 1.58 5.58 -5.91
C LEU A 56 2.03 6.21 -7.23
N TYR A 57 1.47 7.39 -7.54
CA TYR A 57 1.81 8.20 -8.71
C TYR A 57 3.24 8.73 -8.65
N SER A 58 3.67 9.32 -7.53
CA SER A 58 5.04 9.84 -7.33
C SER A 58 6.11 8.76 -7.52
N ARG A 59 5.77 7.51 -7.22
CA ARG A 59 6.66 6.34 -7.35
C ARG A 59 6.62 5.68 -8.72
N LYS A 60 5.81 6.19 -9.67
CA LYS A 60 5.61 5.65 -11.03
C LYS A 60 5.26 4.16 -11.01
N ILE A 61 4.45 3.75 -10.04
CA ILE A 61 4.03 2.36 -9.91
C ILE A 61 3.19 1.99 -11.15
N LYS A 62 3.61 0.95 -11.85
CA LYS A 62 2.99 0.53 -13.12
C LYS A 62 1.60 -0.03 -12.88
N LYS A 63 0.62 0.42 -13.68
CA LYS A 63 -0.78 -0.02 -13.63
C LYS A 63 -0.95 -1.50 -14.02
N ASP A 64 0.00 -2.04 -14.77
CA ASP A 64 -0.02 -3.38 -15.36
C ASP A 64 0.47 -4.48 -14.39
N HIS A 65 0.87 -4.11 -13.17
CA HIS A 65 1.17 -5.09 -12.12
C HIS A 65 -0.10 -5.60 -11.43
N LYS A 66 -0.08 -6.87 -11.03
CA LYS A 66 -1.10 -7.41 -10.13
C LYS A 66 -0.92 -6.80 -8.75
N HIS A 67 -1.99 -6.27 -8.19
CA HIS A 67 -1.96 -5.63 -6.88
C HIS A 67 -2.40 -6.60 -5.79
N VAL A 68 -1.58 -6.69 -4.74
CA VAL A 68 -1.89 -7.45 -3.53
C VAL A 68 -1.76 -6.51 -2.35
N VAL A 69 -2.80 -6.39 -1.53
CA VAL A 69 -2.81 -5.44 -0.42
C VAL A 69 -3.08 -6.15 0.90
N PHE A 70 -2.21 -5.87 1.87
CA PHE A 70 -2.28 -6.33 3.24
C PHE A 70 -2.55 -5.14 4.16
N CYS A 71 -3.45 -5.31 5.11
CA CYS A 71 -3.78 -4.25 6.06
C CYS A 71 -3.73 -4.79 7.49
N SER A 72 -3.00 -4.10 8.35
CA SER A 72 -3.06 -4.28 9.80
C SER A 72 -3.90 -3.14 10.38
N LEU A 73 -5.16 -3.47 10.69
CA LEU A 73 -6.16 -2.55 11.23
C LEU A 73 -6.55 -3.00 12.62
N LYS A 74 -6.86 -2.05 13.51
CA LYS A 74 -7.31 -2.37 14.87
C LYS A 74 -8.71 -2.99 14.88
N GLU A 75 -9.58 -2.55 13.97
CA GLU A 75 -10.95 -3.05 13.84
C GLU A 75 -11.19 -3.65 12.44
N PRO A 76 -11.57 -4.95 12.35
CA PRO A 76 -11.70 -5.66 11.06
C PRO A 76 -12.75 -5.07 10.12
N GLN A 77 -13.78 -4.41 10.68
CA GLN A 77 -14.89 -3.81 9.92
C GLN A 77 -14.46 -2.75 8.90
N HIS A 78 -13.24 -2.21 9.03
CA HIS A 78 -12.72 -1.22 8.11
C HIS A 78 -12.03 -1.81 6.88
N LEU A 79 -11.80 -3.13 6.84
CA LEU A 79 -11.14 -3.80 5.72
C LEU A 79 -11.85 -3.52 4.38
N SER A 80 -13.19 -3.57 4.37
CA SER A 80 -14.02 -3.29 3.19
C SER A 80 -13.78 -1.88 2.64
N LYS A 81 -13.65 -0.89 3.52
CA LYS A 81 -13.35 0.50 3.16
C LYS A 81 -11.97 0.62 2.52
N VAL A 82 -10.97 -0.10 3.06
CA VAL A 82 -9.62 -0.13 2.49
C VAL A 82 -9.62 -0.78 1.11
N THR A 83 -10.28 -1.93 0.96
CA THR A 83 -10.40 -2.63 -0.31
C THR A 83 -11.04 -1.76 -1.39
N LEU A 84 -12.12 -1.04 -1.08
CA LEU A 84 -12.79 -0.14 -2.02
C LEU A 84 -11.90 1.03 -2.44
N THR A 85 -11.24 1.69 -1.49
CA THR A 85 -10.31 2.80 -1.75
C THR A 85 -9.17 2.35 -2.67
N LEU A 86 -8.60 1.16 -2.43
CA LEU A 86 -7.49 0.64 -3.22
C LEU A 86 -7.94 0.16 -4.60
N LEU A 87 -9.09 -0.50 -4.71
CA LEU A 87 -9.66 -0.87 -6.00
C LEU A 87 -9.85 0.35 -6.89
N HIS A 88 -10.39 1.44 -6.34
CA HIS A 88 -10.57 2.70 -7.07
C HIS A 88 -9.26 3.35 -7.52
N LEU A 89 -8.19 3.22 -6.73
CA LEU A 89 -6.88 3.79 -7.03
C LEU A 89 -6.08 3.03 -8.10
N LEU A 90 -6.36 1.74 -8.20
CA LEU A 90 -5.56 0.80 -8.97
C LEU A 90 -6.27 0.34 -10.26
N SER A 91 -7.55 0.69 -10.43
CA SER A 91 -8.29 0.68 -11.70
C SER A 91 -7.95 1.91 -12.55
#